data_AF-A0A372LEX7-F1
#
_entry.id   AF-A0A372LEX7-F1
#
_cell.length_a   1.000
_cell.length_b   1.000
_cell.length_c   1.000
_cell.angle_alpha   90.00
_cell.angle_beta   90.00
_cell.angle_gamma   90.00
#
_symmetry.space_group_name_H-M   'P 1'
#
loop_
_entity.id
_entity.type
_entity.pdbx_description
1 polymer ?
#
loop_
_entity_poly.entity_id
_entity_poly.type
_entity_poly.pdbx_seq_one_letter_code
_entity_poly.pdbx_strand_id
1 'polypeptide(L)'
;MRKILLSAILVCFMVMGATPAFAAGSQFIIINKSNNQLGYYENSKLTKVFRVGTGRSASYTPEGKFKIVNKIVNRPYYKGNIPGGSPRNPLGNRWLGLNARGTWGTTYAIHGNNNPSSIGGYVSSGCVRMHNSEVQWLYSKVKVGTPVIITTSGKSFDSIATASGYKVKKSTITVPVSSSAVLKKGSRGDEVIELQRTLTKLGYNTKGIDGIFGAATDAAVRKYQKAKNLKVDGIVGPATKKALGMI
;
A
#
# COMPACT_ATOMS: atom_id res chain seq x y z
N MET A 1 -57.35 -14.11 -49.88
CA MET A 1 -57.38 -13.93 -48.42
C MET A 1 -56.59 -15.10 -47.83
N ARG A 2 -55.50 -15.02 -47.06
CA ARG A 2 -54.81 -14.05 -46.20
C ARG A 2 -53.30 -14.28 -46.37
N LYS A 3 -52.50 -13.20 -46.46
CA LYS A 3 -51.03 -13.28 -46.39
C LYS A 3 -50.63 -13.36 -44.91
N ILE A 4 -49.88 -14.38 -44.50
CA ILE A 4 -49.31 -14.48 -43.15
C ILE A 4 -47.91 -13.87 -43.21
N LEU A 5 -47.77 -12.64 -42.70
CA LEU A 5 -46.46 -12.03 -42.44
C LEU A 5 -45.88 -12.64 -41.16
N LEU A 6 -44.80 -13.40 -41.29
CA LEU A 6 -43.94 -13.79 -40.17
C LEU A 6 -42.99 -12.63 -39.87
N SER A 7 -43.34 -11.80 -38.89
CA SER A 7 -42.43 -10.80 -38.34
C SER A 7 -41.45 -11.47 -37.38
N ALA A 8 -40.19 -11.60 -37.80
CA ALA A 8 -39.08 -12.00 -36.93
C ALA A 8 -38.76 -10.84 -35.97
N ILE A 9 -39.15 -10.96 -34.70
CA ILE A 9 -38.75 -10.04 -33.64
C ILE A 9 -37.32 -10.41 -33.24
N LEU A 10 -36.35 -9.68 -33.79
CA LEU A 10 -34.96 -9.71 -33.36
C LEU A 10 -34.85 -8.98 -32.01
N VAL A 11 -34.97 -9.72 -30.90
CA VAL A 11 -34.67 -9.17 -29.56
C VAL A 11 -33.15 -8.99 -29.46
N CYS A 12 -32.66 -7.81 -29.85
CA CYS A 12 -31.30 -7.39 -29.58
C CYS A 12 -31.18 -7.16 -28.06
N PHE A 13 -30.68 -8.15 -27.34
CA PHE A 13 -30.33 -8.04 -25.93
C PHE A 13 -29.07 -7.16 -25.81
N MET A 14 -29.27 -5.85 -25.82
CA MET A 14 -28.20 -4.89 -25.60
C MET A 14 -27.82 -4.96 -24.11
N VAL A 15 -26.86 -5.82 -23.79
CA VAL A 15 -26.21 -5.83 -22.47
C VAL A 15 -25.40 -4.54 -22.37
N MET A 16 -26.05 -3.46 -21.95
CA MET A 16 -25.37 -2.26 -21.48
C MET A 16 -24.56 -2.66 -20.25
N GLY A 17 -23.25 -2.89 -20.46
CA GLY A 17 -22.28 -2.94 -19.39
C GLY A 17 -22.28 -1.59 -18.68
N ALA A 18 -23.08 -1.46 -17.63
CA ALA A 18 -23.07 -0.30 -16.76
C ALA A 18 -21.68 -0.21 -16.11
N THR A 19 -20.80 0.60 -16.70
CA THR A 19 -19.62 1.06 -15.97
C THR A 19 -20.15 1.81 -14.75
N PRO A 20 -19.78 1.45 -13.51
CA PRO A 20 -20.31 2.13 -12.35
C PRO A 20 -19.92 3.60 -12.43
N ALA A 21 -20.93 4.46 -12.56
CA ALA A 21 -20.75 5.90 -12.44
C ALA A 21 -20.23 6.19 -11.03
N PHE A 22 -18.99 6.64 -10.92
CA PHE A 22 -18.45 7.10 -9.65
C PHE A 22 -19.23 8.35 -9.23
N ALA A 23 -20.13 8.19 -8.25
CA ALA A 23 -20.90 9.27 -7.68
C ALA A 23 -20.00 10.38 -7.11
N ALA A 24 -20.45 11.63 -7.22
CA ALA A 24 -19.84 12.77 -6.53
C ALA A 24 -19.70 12.46 -5.03
N GLY A 25 -18.52 12.66 -4.45
CA GLY A 25 -18.21 12.27 -3.06
C GLY A 25 -17.47 10.93 -2.90
N SER A 26 -16.93 10.34 -3.97
CA SER A 26 -16.18 9.07 -3.90
C SER A 26 -14.84 9.25 -3.16
N GLN A 27 -14.63 8.43 -2.13
CA GLN A 27 -13.36 8.35 -1.40
C GLN A 27 -12.76 6.95 -1.51
N PHE A 28 -11.44 6.86 -1.50
CA PHE A 28 -10.72 5.59 -1.43
C PHE A 28 -9.35 5.78 -0.78
N ILE A 29 -8.75 4.67 -0.37
CA ILE A 29 -7.45 4.64 0.27
C ILE A 29 -6.51 3.77 -0.56
N ILE A 30 -5.27 4.19 -0.69
CA ILE A 30 -4.18 3.35 -1.18
C ILE A 30 -3.14 3.21 -0.07
N ILE A 31 -2.71 1.99 0.20
CA ILE A 31 -1.63 1.68 1.13
C ILE A 31 -0.51 1.06 0.31
N ASN A 32 0.62 1.76 0.24
CA ASN A 32 1.79 1.26 -0.45
C ASN A 32 2.80 0.74 0.58
N LYS A 33 3.00 -0.57 0.57
CA LYS A 33 3.90 -1.26 1.50
C LYS A 33 5.36 -0.98 1.18
N SER A 34 5.74 -0.69 -0.07
CA SER A 34 7.15 -0.47 -0.45
C SER A 34 7.79 0.70 0.30
N ASN A 35 7.01 1.77 0.50
CA ASN A 35 7.42 3.01 1.14
C ASN A 35 6.71 3.25 2.48
N ASN A 36 5.88 2.31 2.93
CA ASN A 36 5.12 2.40 4.17
C ASN A 36 4.30 3.70 4.25
N GLN A 37 3.54 3.99 3.19
CA GLN A 37 2.66 5.15 3.11
C GLN A 37 1.20 4.79 2.84
N LEU A 38 0.29 5.63 3.32
CA LEU A 38 -1.14 5.58 3.04
C LEU A 38 -1.56 6.89 2.40
N GLY A 39 -2.10 6.82 1.17
CA GLY A 39 -2.72 7.93 0.46
C GLY A 39 -4.23 7.89 0.62
N TYR A 40 -4.82 9.01 1.06
CA TYR A 40 -6.26 9.21 1.12
C TYR A 40 -6.72 10.06 -0.06
N TYR A 41 -7.68 9.53 -0.82
CA TYR A 41 -8.31 10.21 -1.94
C TYR A 41 -9.73 10.60 -1.61
N GLU A 42 -10.11 11.80 -2.04
CA GLU A 42 -11.47 12.31 -2.00
C GLU A 42 -11.76 13.06 -3.30
N ASN A 43 -12.91 12.81 -3.92
CA ASN A 43 -13.31 13.47 -5.17
C ASN A 43 -12.24 13.34 -6.28
N SER A 44 -11.66 12.15 -6.42
CA SER A 44 -10.59 11.82 -7.38
C SER A 44 -9.27 12.58 -7.17
N LYS A 45 -9.09 13.28 -6.04
CA LYS A 45 -7.85 14.00 -5.72
C LYS A 45 -7.16 13.35 -4.53
N LEU A 46 -5.84 13.17 -4.61
CA LEU A 46 -5.03 12.80 -3.46
C LEU A 46 -5.04 13.98 -2.48
N THR A 47 -5.66 13.79 -1.31
CA THR A 47 -5.89 14.87 -0.33
C THR A 47 -4.87 14.84 0.79
N LYS A 48 -4.44 13.65 1.24
CA LYS A 48 -3.38 13.49 2.25
C LYS A 48 -2.58 12.20 2.05
N VAL A 49 -1.32 12.24 2.49
CA VAL A 49 -0.47 11.06 2.61
C VAL A 49 0.08 10.97 4.03
N PHE A 50 0.09 9.76 4.57
CA PHE A 50 0.55 9.44 5.92
C PHE A 50 1.66 8.41 5.87
N ARG A 51 2.61 8.48 6.79
CA ARG A 51 3.50 7.35 7.08
C ARG A 51 2.70 6.31 7.88
N VAL A 52 2.92 5.03 7.59
CA VAL A 52 2.23 3.92 8.27
C VAL A 52 3.19 2.80 8.65
N GLY A 53 2.86 1.99 9.64
CA GLY A 53 3.56 0.74 9.91
C GLY A 53 2.84 -0.43 9.24
N THR A 54 3.56 -1.30 8.52
CA THR A 54 2.97 -2.49 7.87
C THR A 54 3.58 -3.78 8.41
N GLY A 55 3.18 -4.92 7.86
CA GLY A 55 3.56 -6.25 8.31
C GLY A 55 5.06 -6.51 8.28
N ARG A 56 5.58 -7.14 9.35
CA ARG A 56 6.99 -7.56 9.45
C ARG A 56 7.44 -8.51 8.36
N SER A 57 6.53 -9.24 7.72
CA SER A 57 6.80 -10.08 6.55
C SER A 57 5.88 -9.68 5.39
N ALA A 58 6.33 -9.93 4.15
CA ALA A 58 5.61 -9.51 2.94
C ALA A 58 4.16 -10.00 2.91
N SER A 59 3.89 -11.22 3.39
CA SER A 59 2.55 -11.83 3.38
C SER A 59 1.63 -11.37 4.53
N TYR A 60 2.13 -10.62 5.51
CA TYR A 60 1.38 -10.33 6.74
C TYR A 60 0.35 -9.24 6.54
N THR A 61 0.74 -8.11 5.94
CA THR A 61 -0.24 -7.13 5.46
C THR A 61 -0.68 -7.57 4.07
N PRO A 62 -1.93 -8.05 3.91
CA PRO A 62 -2.38 -8.67 2.68
C PRO A 62 -2.48 -7.62 1.57
N GLU A 63 -2.03 -7.99 0.37
CA GLU A 63 -2.22 -7.17 -0.83
C GLU A 63 -3.55 -7.51 -1.50
N GLY A 64 -4.12 -6.54 -2.21
CA GLY A 64 -5.40 -6.68 -2.89
C GLY A 64 -6.30 -5.46 -2.75
N LYS A 65 -7.55 -5.63 -3.21
CA LYS A 65 -8.62 -4.63 -3.07
C LYS A 65 -9.57 -5.08 -1.96
N PHE A 66 -9.78 -4.20 -0.99
CA PHE A 66 -10.61 -4.43 0.19
C PHE A 66 -11.60 -3.28 0.38
N LYS A 67 -12.42 -3.39 1.43
CA LYS A 67 -13.32 -2.34 1.89
C LYS A 67 -13.22 -2.19 3.40
N ILE A 68 -13.46 -0.96 3.86
CA ILE A 68 -13.73 -0.68 5.27
C ILE A 68 -15.11 -1.26 5.59
N VAL A 69 -15.22 -2.16 6.56
CA VAL A 69 -16.49 -2.83 6.89
C VAL A 69 -17.01 -2.50 8.29
N ASN A 70 -16.14 -2.03 9.17
CA ASN A 70 -16.54 -1.52 10.48
C ASN A 70 -15.61 -0.40 10.94
N LYS A 71 -16.08 0.35 11.94
CA LYS A 71 -15.36 1.46 12.54
C LYS A 71 -15.59 1.42 14.06
N ILE A 72 -14.52 1.40 14.85
CA ILE A 72 -14.62 1.29 16.32
C ILE A 72 -13.74 2.36 16.96
N VAL A 73 -14.30 3.10 17.91
CA VAL A 73 -13.56 4.01 18.80
C VAL A 73 -12.99 3.19 19.95
N ASN A 74 -11.71 3.36 20.27
CA ASN A 74 -11.07 2.73 21.44
C ASN A 74 -11.33 1.22 21.54
N ARG A 75 -11.06 0.46 20.47
CA ARG A 75 -11.27 -0.99 20.46
C ARG A 75 -10.42 -1.67 21.56
N PRO A 76 -11.00 -2.50 22.44
CA PRO A 76 -10.23 -3.31 23.37
C PRO A 76 -9.23 -4.24 22.66
N TYR A 77 -8.09 -4.48 23.28
CA TYR A 77 -7.12 -5.46 22.81
C TYR A 77 -7.24 -6.76 23.62
N TYR A 78 -8.17 -7.62 23.17
CA TYR A 78 -8.56 -8.85 23.87
C TYR A 78 -7.39 -9.79 24.15
N LYS A 79 -6.46 -9.99 23.20
CA LYS A 79 -5.30 -10.88 23.38
C LYS A 79 -4.41 -10.49 24.57
N GLY A 80 -4.32 -9.19 24.87
CA GLY A 80 -3.55 -8.68 26.01
C GLY A 80 -4.40 -8.30 27.20
N ASN A 81 -5.71 -8.58 27.17
CA ASN A 81 -6.69 -8.12 28.15
C ASN A 81 -6.58 -6.61 28.46
N ILE A 82 -6.32 -5.78 27.44
CA ILE A 82 -6.14 -4.33 27.61
C ILE A 82 -7.45 -3.61 27.25
N PRO A 83 -8.02 -2.81 28.18
CA PRO A 83 -9.21 -2.01 27.90
C PRO A 83 -9.05 -1.06 26.71
N GLY A 84 -10.19 -0.74 26.10
CA GLY A 84 -10.29 0.33 25.12
C GLY A 84 -9.88 1.68 25.72
N GLY A 85 -9.14 2.50 24.96
CA GLY A 85 -8.73 3.84 25.40
C GLY A 85 -7.54 3.88 26.35
N SER A 86 -7.07 2.73 26.83
CA SER A 86 -5.81 2.66 27.59
C SER A 86 -4.63 3.14 26.74
N PRO A 87 -3.71 3.98 27.26
CA PRO A 87 -2.48 4.37 26.56
C PRO A 87 -1.59 3.18 26.19
N ARG A 88 -1.72 2.05 26.90
CA ARG A 88 -0.98 0.81 26.62
C ARG A 88 -1.59 -0.02 25.50
N ASN A 89 -2.78 0.31 25.02
CA ASN A 89 -3.47 -0.48 24.01
C ASN A 89 -2.77 -0.33 22.64
N PRO A 90 -2.21 -1.40 22.06
CA PRO A 90 -1.45 -1.34 20.81
C PRO A 90 -2.32 -1.03 19.58
N LEU A 91 -3.65 -1.07 19.73
CA LEU A 91 -4.59 -0.71 18.68
C LEU A 91 -4.85 0.80 18.61
N GLY A 92 -4.46 1.56 19.64
CA GLY A 92 -4.67 3.00 19.73
C GLY A 92 -6.13 3.40 19.86
N ASN A 93 -6.45 4.61 19.41
CA ASN A 93 -7.74 5.27 19.67
C ASN A 93 -8.81 5.04 18.59
N ARG A 94 -8.46 4.55 17.39
CA ARG A 94 -9.38 4.30 16.29
C ARG A 94 -9.04 3.01 15.57
N TRP A 95 -10.08 2.33 15.12
CA TRP A 95 -10.03 1.11 14.34
C TRP A 95 -10.90 1.25 13.10
N LEU A 96 -10.32 1.01 11.94
CA LEU A 96 -11.00 0.95 10.64
C LEU A 96 -10.81 -0.48 10.09
N GLY A 97 -11.79 -1.35 10.34
CA GLY A 97 -11.70 -2.77 10.02
C GLY A 97 -11.76 -3.03 8.52
N LEU A 98 -10.82 -3.83 8.03
CA LEU A 98 -10.72 -4.27 6.64
C LEU A 98 -11.29 -5.67 6.49
N ASN A 99 -12.15 -5.88 5.49
CA ASN A 99 -12.54 -7.24 5.10
C ASN A 99 -11.43 -7.91 4.28
N ALA A 100 -10.31 -8.21 4.91
CA ALA A 100 -9.26 -9.03 4.32
C ALA A 100 -9.37 -10.47 4.82
N ARG A 101 -9.16 -11.43 3.92
CA ARG A 101 -9.17 -12.89 4.22
C ARG A 101 -10.45 -13.36 4.95
N GLY A 102 -11.61 -12.80 4.61
CA GLY A 102 -12.90 -13.20 5.20
C GLY A 102 -13.06 -12.86 6.68
N THR A 103 -12.25 -11.95 7.22
CA THR A 103 -12.26 -11.62 8.66
C THR A 103 -13.25 -10.53 9.07
N TRP A 104 -14.00 -9.97 8.11
CA TRP A 104 -15.06 -8.99 8.36
C TRP A 104 -14.64 -7.79 9.23
N GLY A 105 -13.37 -7.37 9.11
CA GLY A 105 -12.83 -6.23 9.84
C GLY A 105 -12.53 -6.48 11.32
N THR A 106 -12.48 -7.74 11.75
CA THR A 106 -12.14 -8.11 13.15
C THR A 106 -10.64 -8.38 13.34
N THR A 107 -9.92 -8.77 12.27
CA THR A 107 -8.51 -9.16 12.33
C THR A 107 -7.58 -8.15 11.67
N TYR A 108 -7.92 -7.65 10.49
CA TYR A 108 -7.11 -6.68 9.75
C TYR A 108 -7.75 -5.29 9.84
N ALA A 109 -6.95 -4.27 10.09
CA ALA A 109 -7.43 -2.89 10.18
C ALA A 109 -6.34 -1.87 9.87
N ILE A 110 -6.79 -0.67 9.50
CA ILE A 110 -6.03 0.56 9.69
C ILE A 110 -6.37 1.06 11.10
N HIS A 111 -5.38 1.23 11.97
CA HIS A 111 -5.64 1.60 13.36
C HIS A 111 -4.56 2.51 13.93
N GLY A 112 -4.83 3.06 15.13
CA GLY A 112 -3.87 3.85 15.89
C GLY A 112 -2.71 3.02 16.43
N ASN A 113 -2.01 3.52 17.44
CA ASN A 113 -0.81 2.85 17.93
C ASN A 113 -0.40 3.38 19.31
N ASN A 114 0.21 2.54 20.14
CA ASN A 114 0.84 2.95 21.40
C ASN A 114 2.36 3.15 21.29
N ASN A 115 2.97 2.81 20.16
CA ASN A 115 4.41 2.95 19.93
C ASN A 115 4.72 3.76 18.65
N PRO A 116 4.67 5.11 18.71
CA PRO A 116 4.84 5.99 17.56
C PRO A 116 6.10 5.76 16.72
N SER A 117 7.21 5.32 17.33
CA SER A 117 8.47 5.06 16.61
C SER A 117 8.39 3.89 15.63
N SER A 118 7.37 3.03 15.76
CA SER A 118 7.13 1.91 14.85
C SER A 118 6.51 2.32 13.50
N ILE A 119 6.05 3.58 13.36
CA ILE A 119 5.47 4.10 12.12
C ILE A 119 6.56 4.31 11.05
N GLY A 120 6.27 3.87 9.83
CA GLY A 120 7.22 3.85 8.72
C GLY A 120 8.06 2.58 8.65
N GLY A 121 7.90 1.67 9.62
CA GLY A 121 8.59 0.38 9.66
C GLY A 121 7.71 -0.81 9.28
N TYR A 122 8.36 -1.96 9.09
CA TYR A 122 7.72 -3.26 8.88
C TYR A 122 7.66 -4.02 10.22
N VAL A 123 6.61 -3.78 10.99
CA VAL A 123 6.56 -4.05 12.44
C VAL A 123 5.34 -4.86 12.87
N SER A 124 4.25 -4.83 12.10
CA SER A 124 2.97 -5.38 12.55
C SER A 124 2.84 -6.87 12.23
N SER A 125 1.84 -7.51 12.84
CA SER A 125 1.40 -8.87 12.47
C SER A 125 0.43 -8.90 11.28
N GLY A 126 0.19 -7.76 10.63
CA GLY A 126 -0.62 -7.67 9.41
C GLY A 126 -1.49 -6.42 9.31
N CYS A 127 -1.83 -5.78 10.42
CA CYS A 127 -2.54 -4.50 10.42
C CYS A 127 -1.68 -3.33 9.91
N VAL A 128 -2.33 -2.23 9.59
CA VAL A 128 -1.69 -0.97 9.20
C VAL A 128 -1.77 0.01 10.38
N ARG A 129 -0.61 0.33 10.96
CA ARG A 129 -0.49 1.23 12.12
C ARG A 129 -0.35 2.67 11.67
N MET A 130 -0.99 3.60 12.36
CA MET A 130 -0.91 5.04 12.16
C MET A 130 -0.63 5.76 13.48
N HIS A 131 -0.20 7.03 13.41
CA HIS A 131 -0.22 7.89 14.60
C HIS A 131 -1.66 8.16 15.05
N ASN A 132 -1.89 8.24 16.37
CA ASN A 132 -3.25 8.37 16.95
C ASN A 132 -3.99 9.64 16.49
N SER A 133 -3.28 10.76 16.29
CA SER A 133 -3.86 12.01 15.77
C SER A 133 -4.27 11.87 14.29
N GLU A 134 -3.44 11.23 13.47
CA GLU A 134 -3.68 11.05 12.04
C GLU A 134 -4.81 10.04 11.76
N VAL A 135 -4.86 8.93 12.51
CA VAL A 135 -5.95 7.96 12.36
C VAL A 135 -7.28 8.53 12.86
N GLN A 136 -7.26 9.42 13.86
CA GLN A 136 -8.46 10.14 14.30
C GLN A 136 -9.01 11.04 13.20
N TRP A 137 -8.14 11.74 12.48
CA TRP A 137 -8.52 12.49 11.29
C TRP A 137 -9.05 11.57 10.18
N LEU A 138 -8.34 10.48 9.87
CA LEU A 138 -8.77 9.55 8.81
C LEU A 138 -10.14 8.94 9.15
N TYR A 139 -10.36 8.59 10.42
CA TYR A 139 -11.62 8.06 10.91
C TYR A 139 -12.79 9.04 10.73
N SER A 140 -12.58 10.35 10.86
CA SER A 140 -13.67 11.31 10.66
C SER A 140 -14.05 11.49 9.18
N LYS A 141 -13.14 11.18 8.26
CA LYS A 141 -13.37 11.28 6.80
C LYS A 141 -13.93 10.00 6.19
N VAL A 142 -13.38 8.86 6.58
CA VAL A 142 -13.67 7.55 5.96
C VAL A 142 -15.04 7.01 6.38
N LYS A 143 -15.83 6.57 5.41
CA LYS A 143 -17.14 5.92 5.58
C LYS A 143 -16.97 4.40 5.53
N VAL A 144 -17.90 3.67 6.15
CA VAL A 144 -18.03 2.23 5.89
C VAL A 144 -18.32 2.05 4.38
N GLY A 145 -17.72 1.02 3.78
CA GLY A 145 -17.76 0.76 2.34
C GLY A 145 -16.63 1.40 1.54
N THR A 146 -15.86 2.34 2.12
CA THR A 146 -14.73 2.97 1.44
C THR A 146 -13.73 1.91 0.91
N PRO A 147 -13.42 1.91 -0.40
CA PRO A 147 -12.41 1.02 -0.96
C PRO A 147 -11.02 1.28 -0.41
N VAL A 148 -10.27 0.19 -0.22
CA VAL A 148 -8.86 0.22 0.20
C VAL A 148 -8.06 -0.67 -0.73
N ILE A 149 -7.06 -0.10 -1.39
CA ILE A 149 -6.07 -0.85 -2.15
C ILE A 149 -4.84 -1.01 -1.27
N ILE A 150 -4.34 -2.24 -1.14
CA ILE A 150 -3.05 -2.49 -0.52
C ILE A 150 -2.16 -3.13 -1.57
N THR A 151 -1.01 -2.51 -1.81
CA THR A 151 -0.07 -2.95 -2.84
C THR A 151 1.36 -2.77 -2.35
N THR A 152 2.28 -3.43 -3.03
CA THR A 152 3.70 -3.06 -3.04
C THR A 152 4.00 -2.49 -4.42
N SER A 153 4.38 -1.22 -4.54
CA SER A 153 4.77 -0.67 -5.85
C SER A 153 5.78 0.48 -5.77
N GLY A 154 6.62 0.63 -6.80
CA GLY A 154 7.48 1.83 -6.99
C GLY A 154 6.74 3.03 -7.60
N LYS A 155 5.48 2.86 -8.02
CA LYS A 155 4.69 3.90 -8.71
C LYS A 155 4.17 4.98 -7.76
N SER A 156 3.83 6.14 -8.33
CA SER A 156 3.12 7.21 -7.62
C SER A 156 1.72 6.76 -7.19
N PHE A 157 1.17 7.39 -6.16
CA PHE A 157 -0.21 7.12 -5.75
C PHE A 157 -1.21 7.33 -6.90
N ASP A 158 -1.05 8.40 -7.70
CA ASP A 158 -1.92 8.68 -8.84
C ASP A 158 -1.81 7.59 -9.92
N SER A 159 -0.58 7.11 -10.18
CA SER A 159 -0.34 6.00 -11.10
C SER A 159 -0.92 4.67 -10.59
N ILE A 160 -0.83 4.39 -9.28
CA ILE A 160 -1.45 3.20 -8.65
C ILE A 160 -2.98 3.30 -8.72
N ALA A 161 -3.54 4.47 -8.43
CA ALA A 161 -4.98 4.72 -8.50
C ALA A 161 -5.51 4.48 -9.92
N THR A 162 -4.83 5.04 -10.93
CA THR A 162 -5.17 4.88 -12.34
C THR A 162 -5.10 3.41 -12.76
N ALA A 163 -3.99 2.72 -12.43
CA ALA A 163 -3.82 1.29 -12.70
C ALA A 163 -4.87 0.42 -11.98
N SER A 164 -5.46 0.93 -10.88
CA SER A 164 -6.51 0.24 -10.13
C SER A 164 -7.93 0.54 -10.64
N GLY A 165 -8.06 1.36 -11.69
CA GLY A 165 -9.33 1.72 -12.33
C GLY A 165 -9.96 3.03 -11.83
N TYR A 166 -9.24 3.84 -11.06
CA TYR A 166 -9.75 5.12 -10.55
C TYR A 166 -9.34 6.27 -11.46
N LYS A 167 -10.29 7.18 -11.72
CA LYS A 167 -9.97 8.48 -12.31
C LYS A 167 -9.25 9.33 -11.26
N VAL A 168 -8.19 10.03 -11.66
CA VAL A 168 -7.44 10.94 -10.78
C VAL A 168 -7.34 12.33 -11.38
N LYS A 169 -7.55 13.34 -10.56
CA LYS A 169 -7.17 14.73 -10.85
C LYS A 169 -5.72 14.87 -10.41
N LYS A 170 -4.85 15.31 -11.34
CA LYS A 170 -3.40 15.47 -11.10
C LYS A 170 -3.17 16.16 -9.76
N SER A 171 -2.57 15.46 -8.81
CA SER A 171 -2.34 16.03 -7.49
C SER A 171 -1.14 16.96 -7.50
N THR A 172 -1.25 18.11 -6.83
CA THR A 172 -0.12 19.01 -6.55
C THR A 172 0.66 18.60 -5.31
N ILE A 173 0.21 17.55 -4.60
CA ILE A 173 0.96 16.98 -3.49
C ILE A 173 2.18 16.27 -4.07
N THR A 174 3.32 16.96 -4.08
CA THR A 174 4.65 16.38 -4.25
C THR A 174 5.01 15.58 -3.00
N VAL A 175 4.32 14.47 -2.80
CA VAL A 175 4.95 13.38 -2.04
C VAL A 175 6.08 12.88 -2.91
N PRO A 176 7.33 12.82 -2.41
CA PRO A 176 8.42 12.21 -3.15
C PRO A 176 8.05 10.75 -3.37
N VAL A 177 7.50 10.49 -4.55
CA VAL A 177 7.39 9.16 -5.12
C VAL A 177 8.82 8.73 -5.30
N SER A 178 9.17 7.63 -4.68
CA SER A 178 10.52 7.34 -4.25
C SER A 178 11.49 6.94 -5.38
N SER A 179 11.39 7.48 -6.59
CA SER A 179 12.45 7.33 -7.58
C SER A 179 13.82 7.79 -7.05
N SER A 180 13.85 8.69 -6.06
CA SER A 180 15.05 9.09 -5.30
C SER A 180 15.23 8.42 -3.92
N ALA A 181 14.37 7.46 -3.52
CA ALA A 181 14.60 6.75 -2.26
C ALA A 181 15.96 6.08 -2.31
N VAL A 182 16.73 6.39 -1.29
CA VAL A 182 17.88 5.60 -0.90
C VAL A 182 17.38 4.21 -0.49
N LEU A 183 17.76 3.15 -1.22
CA LEU A 183 17.47 1.79 -0.81
C LEU A 183 18.53 1.31 0.18
N LYS A 184 18.12 0.66 1.25
CA LYS A 184 19.01 0.11 2.27
C LYS A 184 18.36 -1.10 2.90
N LYS A 185 19.10 -1.80 3.76
CA LYS A 185 18.57 -2.92 4.54
C LYS A 185 17.24 -2.55 5.20
N GLY A 186 16.22 -3.37 4.96
CA GLY A 186 14.84 -3.14 5.39
C GLY A 186 13.93 -2.51 4.35
N SER A 187 14.44 -1.85 3.31
CA SER A 187 13.65 -1.40 2.15
C SER A 187 12.93 -2.57 1.50
N ARG A 188 11.75 -2.33 0.90
CA ARG A 188 11.00 -3.35 0.16
C ARG A 188 10.33 -2.80 -1.08
N GLY A 189 9.94 -3.72 -1.97
CA GLY A 189 9.09 -3.48 -3.13
C GLY A 189 9.83 -3.37 -4.45
N ASP A 190 9.14 -2.86 -5.47
CA ASP A 190 9.58 -2.95 -6.88
C ASP A 190 11.00 -2.42 -7.10
N GLU A 191 11.39 -1.34 -6.42
CA GLU A 191 12.76 -0.81 -6.55
C GLU A 191 13.83 -1.76 -5.99
N VAL A 192 13.48 -2.53 -4.95
CA VAL A 192 14.36 -3.57 -4.40
C VAL A 192 14.36 -4.80 -5.31
N ILE A 193 13.22 -5.16 -5.91
CA ILE A 193 13.14 -6.21 -6.94
C ILE A 193 14.07 -5.85 -8.10
N GLU A 194 14.02 -4.61 -8.56
CA GLU A 194 14.86 -4.14 -9.66
C GLU A 194 16.34 -4.11 -9.28
N LEU A 195 16.67 -3.64 -8.08
CA LEU A 195 18.02 -3.74 -7.53
C LEU A 195 18.51 -5.20 -7.51
N GLN A 196 17.68 -6.14 -7.03
CA GLN A 196 18.04 -7.55 -6.93
C GLN A 196 18.24 -8.19 -8.30
N ARG A 197 17.39 -7.87 -9.28
CA ARG A 197 17.56 -8.30 -10.69
C ARG A 197 18.86 -7.78 -11.27
N THR A 198 19.12 -6.48 -11.13
CA THR A 198 20.32 -5.83 -11.67
C THR A 198 21.59 -6.40 -11.05
N LEU A 199 21.64 -6.54 -9.72
CA LEU A 199 22.77 -7.15 -9.03
C LEU A 199 23.01 -8.59 -9.49
N THR A 200 21.94 -9.40 -9.58
CA THR A 200 22.03 -10.80 -10.01
C THR A 200 22.52 -10.91 -11.45
N LYS A 201 22.00 -10.07 -12.36
CA LYS A 201 22.46 -9.96 -13.75
C LYS A 201 23.94 -9.60 -13.86
N LEU A 202 24.45 -8.79 -12.93
CA LEU A 202 25.85 -8.39 -12.85
C LEU A 202 26.75 -9.40 -12.09
N GLY A 203 26.22 -10.56 -11.69
CA GLY A 203 26.96 -11.62 -11.01
C GLY A 203 27.00 -11.52 -9.47
N TYR A 204 26.28 -10.56 -8.87
CA TYR A 204 26.19 -10.39 -7.42
C TYR A 204 24.96 -11.14 -6.88
N ASN A 205 25.20 -12.33 -6.33
CA ASN A 205 24.12 -13.18 -5.85
C ASN A 205 23.37 -12.56 -4.64
N THR A 206 22.07 -12.34 -4.81
CA THR A 206 21.14 -11.80 -3.80
C THR A 206 20.33 -12.87 -3.06
N LYS A 207 20.57 -14.16 -3.37
CA LYS A 207 19.81 -15.33 -2.89
C LYS A 207 18.32 -15.30 -3.26
N GLY A 208 17.98 -14.68 -4.38
CA GLY A 208 16.63 -14.59 -4.92
C GLY A 208 16.17 -13.16 -5.13
N ILE A 209 15.04 -13.01 -5.83
CA ILE A 209 14.41 -11.73 -6.12
C ILE A 209 13.05 -11.72 -5.42
N ASP A 210 13.05 -11.34 -4.15
CA ASP A 210 11.86 -11.33 -3.28
C ASP A 210 11.35 -9.91 -2.98
N GLY A 211 12.04 -8.89 -3.48
CA GLY A 211 11.73 -7.49 -3.21
C GLY A 211 11.99 -7.07 -1.77
N ILE A 212 12.78 -7.81 -1.01
CA ILE A 212 13.16 -7.49 0.38
C ILE A 212 14.66 -7.22 0.42
N PHE A 213 15.03 -6.02 0.88
CA PHE A 213 16.43 -5.68 1.04
C PHE A 213 16.93 -6.30 2.36
N GLY A 214 17.18 -7.61 2.30
CA GLY A 214 17.66 -8.42 3.41
C GLY A 214 19.19 -8.47 3.49
N ALA A 215 19.71 -9.36 4.34
CA ALA A 215 21.15 -9.52 4.53
C ALA A 215 21.89 -9.95 3.24
N ALA A 216 21.26 -10.77 2.40
CA ALA A 216 21.85 -11.20 1.15
C ALA A 216 21.96 -10.05 0.12
N THR A 217 20.90 -9.25 -0.02
CA THR A 217 20.92 -8.04 -0.87
C THR A 217 21.94 -7.01 -0.35
N ASP A 218 22.02 -6.81 0.97
CA ASP A 218 23.04 -5.94 1.59
C ASP A 218 24.47 -6.39 1.25
N ALA A 219 24.75 -7.69 1.42
CA ALA A 219 26.04 -8.25 1.06
C ALA A 219 26.35 -8.08 -0.44
N ALA A 220 25.37 -8.28 -1.32
CA ALA A 220 25.52 -8.07 -2.76
C ALA A 220 25.80 -6.60 -3.11
N VAL A 221 25.07 -5.66 -2.50
CA VAL A 221 25.30 -4.21 -2.68
C VAL A 221 26.70 -3.82 -2.22
N ARG A 222 27.13 -4.25 -1.04
CA ARG A 222 28.48 -3.93 -0.54
C ARG A 222 29.58 -4.48 -1.43
N LYS A 223 29.41 -5.72 -1.93
CA LYS A 223 30.35 -6.32 -2.91
C LYS A 223 30.41 -5.49 -4.18
N TYR A 224 29.25 -5.09 -4.71
CA TYR A 224 29.17 -4.24 -5.90
C TYR A 224 29.83 -2.87 -5.69
N GLN A 225 29.50 -2.20 -4.58
CA GLN A 225 30.10 -0.91 -4.21
C GLN A 225 31.62 -1.01 -4.12
N LYS A 226 32.15 -2.08 -3.49
CA LYS A 226 33.59 -2.33 -3.41
C LYS A 226 34.21 -2.52 -4.80
N ALA A 227 33.59 -3.31 -5.67
CA ALA A 227 34.08 -3.57 -7.03
C ALA A 227 34.03 -2.33 -7.95
N LYS A 228 33.20 -1.34 -7.63
CA LYS A 228 33.05 -0.08 -8.39
C LYS A 228 33.73 1.11 -7.74
N ASN A 229 34.59 0.89 -6.73
CA ASN A 229 35.27 1.95 -5.97
C ASN A 229 34.31 3.01 -5.41
N LEU A 230 33.12 2.59 -4.99
CA LEU A 230 32.13 3.42 -4.31
C LEU A 230 32.27 3.28 -2.78
N LYS A 231 31.68 4.22 -2.03
CA LYS A 231 31.54 4.09 -0.58
C LYS A 231 30.78 2.79 -0.23
N VAL A 232 31.42 1.91 0.55
CA VAL A 232 30.87 0.58 0.91
C VAL A 232 29.99 0.67 2.16
N ASP A 233 28.90 1.42 2.05
CA ASP A 233 27.97 1.66 3.16
C ASP A 233 26.72 0.76 3.11
N GLY A 234 26.53 -0.02 2.04
CA GLY A 234 25.34 -0.85 1.81
C GLY A 234 24.11 -0.03 1.44
N ILE A 235 24.31 1.25 1.13
CA ILE A 235 23.25 2.21 0.82
C ILE A 235 23.23 2.45 -0.70
N VAL A 236 22.10 2.12 -1.34
CA VAL A 236 21.88 2.36 -2.76
C VAL A 236 21.30 3.76 -2.94
N GLY A 237 22.16 4.76 -2.75
CA GLY A 237 21.88 6.17 -3.05
C GLY A 237 22.12 6.54 -4.52
N PRO A 238 22.04 7.84 -4.88
CA PRO A 238 22.16 8.28 -6.28
C PRO A 238 23.42 7.78 -7.00
N ALA A 239 24.59 7.83 -6.35
CA ALA A 239 25.84 7.35 -6.94
C ALA A 239 25.80 5.85 -7.27
N THR A 240 25.29 5.03 -6.34
CA THR A 240 25.15 3.58 -6.56
C THR A 240 24.06 3.28 -7.59
N LYS A 241 22.92 4.00 -7.58
CA LYS A 241 21.87 3.86 -8.60
C LYS A 241 22.40 4.16 -10.01
N LYS A 242 23.17 5.25 -10.17
CA LYS A 242 23.81 5.62 -11.45
C LYS A 242 24.80 4.54 -11.91
N ALA A 243 25.64 4.04 -11.01
CA ALA A 243 26.59 2.98 -11.34
C ALA A 243 25.88 1.68 -11.79
N LEU A 244 24.75 1.35 -11.18
CA LEU A 244 23.91 0.21 -11.54
C LEU A 244 23.08 0.43 -12.82
N GLY A 245 23.06 1.64 -13.39
CA GLY A 245 22.21 1.99 -14.54
C GLY A 245 20.72 2.04 -14.19
N MET A 246 20.37 2.27 -12.92
CA MET A 246 18.99 2.37 -12.45
C MET A 246 18.41 3.79 -12.56
N ILE A 247 19.25 4.78 -12.88
CA ILE A 247 18.92 6.18 -13.16
C ILE A 247 19.91 6.77 -14.17
#